data_AF-A0A8H6HVU6-F1
#
_entry.id   AF-A0A8H6HVU6-F1
#
_cell.length_a   1.000
_cell.length_b   1.000
_cell.length_c   1.000
_cell.angle_alpha   90.00
_cell.angle_beta   90.00
_cell.angle_gamma   90.00
#
_symmetry.space_group_name_H-M   'P 1'
#
loop_
_entity.id
_entity.type
_entity.pdbx_description
1 polymer ?
#
loop_
_entity_poly.entity_id
_entity_poly.type
_entity_poly.pdbx_seq_one_letter_code
_entity_poly.pdbx_strand_id
1 'polypeptide(L)'
;YPTNCDKELQDVMVSRESLLKYGGSPRMTFPDISAEKYAQHGLKDFMYIVPHYQPIAPEVPGAPGLWVTIEEADHDGEIRRLITRITTDSPPLWQYQGQYRIKRAPSLTVGEWAKQSVALRRIWAKRICDSKWGNPMRARIYARRHQLPNPTSRELADIIARKRHESILETDVNQQLSCGAEKLAVYTMECMGYDITFQQAIVDEFANRRTNLAEAKVGIKREVEEESVDGQVAKRRKKTGGIMGKEDRLYKKEAYGKSDMFDRFSDGEADQPIYIPRGTRSRPGASSSRLLSQEL
;
A
#
# COMPACT_ATOMS: atom_id res chain seq x y z
N TYR A 1 6.59 4.44 -18.60
CA TYR A 1 6.94 3.18 -19.26
C TYR A 1 5.87 2.91 -20.29
N PRO A 2 6.20 2.35 -21.46
CA PRO A 2 5.22 2.20 -22.52
C PRO A 2 4.13 1.20 -22.08
N THR A 3 2.91 1.70 -21.94
CA THR A 3 1.69 0.90 -21.86
C THR A 3 0.85 1.22 -23.10
N ASN A 4 -0.09 0.35 -23.42
CA ASN A 4 -1.06 0.55 -24.51
C ASN A 4 -2.28 1.40 -24.08
N CYS A 5 -2.23 2.04 -22.90
CA CYS A 5 -3.35 2.78 -22.32
C CYS A 5 -3.15 4.29 -22.46
N ASP A 6 -4.25 5.03 -22.65
CA ASP A 6 -4.22 6.50 -22.58
C ASP A 6 -3.74 6.96 -21.20
N LYS A 7 -2.87 7.96 -21.17
CA LYS A 7 -2.30 8.51 -19.94
C LYS A 7 -3.37 9.08 -19.02
N GLU A 8 -4.40 9.75 -19.56
CA GLU A 8 -5.47 10.32 -18.74
C GLU A 8 -6.24 9.23 -18.00
N LEU A 9 -6.50 8.11 -18.66
CA LEU A 9 -7.16 6.95 -18.07
C LEU A 9 -6.25 6.24 -17.07
N GLN A 10 -4.96 6.12 -17.37
CA GLN A 10 -3.96 5.46 -16.56
C GLN A 10 -3.63 6.22 -15.26
N ASP A 11 -3.66 7.55 -15.30
CA ASP A 11 -3.35 8.41 -14.14
C ASP A 11 -4.53 8.54 -13.16
N VAL A 12 -5.68 7.91 -13.44
CA VAL A 12 -6.81 7.88 -12.51
C VAL A 12 -6.46 7.10 -11.24
N MET A 13 -6.61 7.80 -10.11
CA MET A 13 -6.47 7.22 -8.78
C MET A 13 -7.85 7.12 -8.12
N VAL A 14 -8.05 6.06 -7.34
CA VAL A 14 -9.32 5.77 -6.67
C VAL A 14 -9.11 5.53 -5.18
N SER A 15 -10.18 5.67 -4.39
CA SER A 15 -10.13 5.29 -2.99
C SER A 15 -10.03 3.76 -2.84
N ARG A 16 -9.47 3.31 -1.72
CA ARG A 16 -9.43 1.87 -1.39
C ARG A 16 -10.82 1.24 -1.36
N GLU A 17 -11.81 2.00 -0.91
CA GLU A 17 -13.20 1.57 -0.80
C GLU A 17 -13.81 1.21 -2.15
N SER A 18 -13.48 1.96 -3.21
CA SER A 18 -13.95 1.65 -4.57
C SER A 18 -13.44 0.31 -5.08
N LEU A 19 -12.28 -0.12 -4.59
CA LEU A 19 -11.67 -1.41 -4.95
C LEU A 19 -12.29 -2.59 -4.18
N LEU A 20 -13.00 -2.35 -3.07
CA LEU A 20 -13.66 -3.41 -2.28
C LEU A 20 -14.75 -4.16 -3.07
N LYS A 21 -15.26 -3.60 -4.17
CA LYS A 21 -16.23 -4.31 -5.02
C LYS A 21 -15.68 -5.60 -5.59
N TYR A 22 -14.37 -5.66 -5.80
CA TYR A 22 -13.64 -6.83 -6.29
C TYR A 22 -13.30 -7.83 -5.17
N GLY A 23 -13.76 -7.57 -3.94
CA GLY A 23 -13.54 -8.40 -2.77
C GLY A 23 -12.17 -8.17 -2.11
N GLY A 24 -11.88 -9.06 -1.16
CA GLY A 24 -10.61 -9.06 -0.46
C GLY A 24 -10.53 -8.15 0.77
N SER A 25 -9.53 -8.40 1.61
CA SER A 25 -9.20 -7.53 2.73
C SER A 25 -8.48 -6.27 2.23
N PRO A 26 -8.85 -5.07 2.69
CA PRO A 26 -8.17 -3.84 2.31
C PRO A 26 -6.70 -3.80 2.77
N ARG A 27 -6.34 -4.66 3.73
CA ARG A 27 -5.04 -4.66 4.43
C ARG A 27 -4.05 -5.71 3.92
N MET A 28 -4.51 -6.68 3.14
CA MET A 28 -3.66 -7.79 2.68
C MET A 28 -3.00 -7.42 1.35
N THR A 29 -1.72 -7.77 1.20
CA THR A 29 -1.00 -7.64 -0.06
C THR A 29 -1.63 -8.51 -1.13
N PHE A 30 -1.88 -9.79 -0.81
CA PHE A 30 -2.61 -10.73 -1.68
C PHE A 30 -3.91 -11.11 -0.96
N PRO A 31 -5.00 -10.38 -1.19
CA PRO A 31 -6.24 -10.69 -0.54
C PRO A 31 -6.92 -11.89 -1.19
N ASP A 32 -7.50 -12.75 -0.35
CA ASP A 32 -8.39 -13.81 -0.82
C ASP A 32 -9.71 -13.21 -1.32
N ILE A 33 -10.08 -13.55 -2.55
CA ILE A 33 -11.34 -13.13 -3.15
C ILE A 33 -12.39 -14.21 -2.87
N SER A 34 -13.54 -13.81 -2.31
CA SER A 34 -14.62 -14.76 -2.00
C SER A 34 -15.19 -15.38 -3.28
N ALA A 35 -15.74 -16.59 -3.18
CA ALA A 35 -16.33 -17.28 -4.33
C ALA A 35 -17.46 -16.46 -4.97
N GLU A 36 -18.25 -15.75 -4.18
CA GLU A 36 -19.31 -14.85 -4.65
C GLU A 36 -18.74 -13.69 -5.49
N LYS A 37 -17.69 -13.01 -5.00
CA LYS A 37 -17.05 -11.93 -5.74
C LYS A 37 -16.39 -12.45 -7.01
N TYR A 38 -15.71 -13.58 -6.92
CA TYR A 38 -15.15 -14.24 -8.09
C TYR A 38 -16.21 -14.62 -9.13
N ALA A 39 -17.38 -15.11 -8.71
CA ALA A 39 -18.50 -15.38 -9.62
C ALA A 39 -19.05 -14.11 -10.29
N GLN A 40 -19.01 -12.96 -9.61
CA GLN A 40 -19.49 -11.69 -10.15
C GLN A 40 -18.57 -11.08 -11.22
N HIS A 41 -17.25 -11.13 -11.03
CA HIS A 41 -16.30 -10.43 -11.92
C HIS A 41 -15.17 -11.29 -12.50
N GLY A 42 -15.00 -12.53 -12.05
CA GLY A 42 -14.02 -13.48 -12.61
C GLY A 42 -12.54 -13.15 -12.30
N LEU A 43 -12.25 -12.27 -11.34
CA LEU A 43 -10.88 -11.81 -11.04
C LEU A 43 -10.45 -12.30 -9.64
N LYS A 44 -9.20 -12.73 -9.48
CA LYS A 44 -8.67 -13.23 -8.18
C LYS A 44 -7.19 -12.93 -7.94
N ASP A 45 -6.57 -12.22 -8.85
CA ASP A 45 -5.13 -12.05 -9.00
C ASP A 45 -4.67 -10.67 -8.53
N PHE A 46 -5.25 -10.14 -7.45
CA PHE A 46 -4.91 -8.80 -6.97
C PHE A 46 -3.65 -8.80 -6.11
N MET A 47 -2.86 -7.73 -6.24
CA MET A 47 -1.74 -7.40 -5.38
C MET A 47 -1.80 -5.92 -4.98
N TYR A 48 -1.84 -5.64 -3.68
CA TYR A 48 -1.92 -4.29 -3.13
C TYR A 48 -0.63 -3.94 -2.38
N ILE A 49 0.11 -2.93 -2.85
CA ILE A 49 1.36 -2.53 -2.22
C ILE A 49 1.27 -1.12 -1.64
N VAL A 50 1.81 -0.97 -0.43
CA VAL A 50 2.00 0.30 0.25
C VAL A 50 3.49 0.70 0.17
N PRO A 51 3.86 1.75 -0.56
CA PRO A 51 5.27 2.11 -0.78
C PRO A 51 6.05 2.46 0.49
N HIS A 52 5.38 2.90 1.56
CA HIS A 52 6.01 3.33 2.81
C HIS A 52 6.98 2.31 3.43
N TYR A 53 6.76 1.01 3.24
CA TYR A 53 7.72 -0.03 3.62
C TYR A 53 8.14 -0.92 2.43
N GLN A 54 7.81 -0.48 1.22
CA GLN A 54 8.14 -1.11 -0.06
C GLN A 54 8.67 -0.01 -0.98
N PRO A 55 9.85 0.57 -0.69
CA PRO A 55 10.33 1.83 -1.27
C PRO A 55 10.59 1.79 -2.78
N ILE A 56 10.57 0.59 -3.36
CA ILE A 56 10.85 0.30 -4.76
C ILE A 56 9.66 -0.40 -5.42
N ALA A 57 8.46 -0.22 -4.84
CA ALA A 57 7.21 -0.59 -5.47
C ALA A 57 6.95 0.32 -6.69
N PRO A 58 6.32 -0.18 -7.76
CA PRO A 58 5.89 0.63 -8.89
C PRO A 58 4.90 1.71 -8.46
N GLU A 59 5.29 2.97 -8.62
CA GLU A 59 4.42 4.14 -8.45
C GLU A 59 4.04 4.78 -9.79
N VAL A 60 4.64 4.30 -10.88
CA VAL A 60 4.34 4.73 -12.25
C VAL A 60 3.90 3.49 -13.02
N PRO A 61 2.74 3.55 -13.69
CA PRO A 61 2.26 2.41 -14.44
C PRO A 61 3.26 1.89 -15.47
N GLY A 62 3.38 0.56 -15.52
CA GLY A 62 4.38 -0.17 -16.30
C GLY A 62 5.82 -0.14 -15.80
N ALA A 63 6.14 0.60 -14.73
CA ALA A 63 7.50 0.64 -14.18
C ALA A 63 7.86 -0.68 -13.48
N PRO A 64 9.08 -1.22 -13.65
CA PRO A 64 9.52 -2.34 -12.85
C PRO A 64 9.65 -1.93 -11.37
N GLY A 65 9.66 -2.91 -10.48
CA GLY A 65 9.92 -2.69 -9.07
C GLY A 65 10.29 -3.97 -8.33
N LEU A 66 10.51 -3.87 -7.02
CA LEU A 66 10.68 -5.05 -6.17
C LEU A 66 9.61 -5.11 -5.09
N TRP A 67 9.26 -6.32 -4.71
CA TRP A 67 8.44 -6.61 -3.55
C TRP A 67 9.27 -7.39 -2.54
N VAL A 68 9.31 -6.89 -1.31
CA VAL A 68 10.08 -7.47 -0.21
C VAL A 68 9.13 -8.11 0.80
N THR A 69 9.49 -9.26 1.34
CA THR A 69 8.70 -9.98 2.34
C THR A 69 9.61 -10.75 3.29
N ILE A 70 9.08 -11.25 4.40
CA ILE A 70 9.85 -12.00 5.40
C ILE A 70 9.96 -13.50 5.13
N GLU A 71 9.17 -14.01 4.19
CA GLU A 71 9.08 -15.43 3.86
C GLU A 71 9.08 -15.63 2.35
N GLU A 72 9.58 -16.79 1.94
CA GLU A 72 9.44 -17.24 0.57
C GLU A 72 7.97 -17.54 0.32
N ALA A 73 7.31 -16.64 -0.41
CA ALA A 73 5.95 -16.81 -0.85
C ALA A 73 5.90 -17.65 -2.14
N ASP A 74 4.87 -18.47 -2.25
CA ASP A 74 4.56 -19.26 -3.44
C ASP A 74 3.85 -18.41 -4.50
N HIS A 75 4.53 -17.36 -4.95
CA HIS A 75 4.05 -16.42 -5.98
C HIS A 75 5.03 -16.33 -7.17
N ASP A 76 5.98 -17.26 -7.26
CA ASP A 76 7.01 -17.22 -8.29
C ASP A 76 6.41 -17.51 -9.67
N GLY A 77 6.62 -16.60 -10.61
CA GLY A 77 6.10 -16.66 -11.98
C GLY A 77 4.64 -16.21 -12.14
N GLU A 78 3.90 -15.98 -11.05
CA GLU A 78 2.50 -15.57 -11.12
C GLU A 78 2.34 -14.15 -11.69
N ILE A 79 1.26 -13.95 -12.44
CA ILE A 79 0.86 -12.62 -12.94
C ILE A 79 -0.25 -12.08 -12.04
N ARG A 80 -0.08 -10.86 -11.54
CA ARG A 80 -1.02 -10.19 -10.62
C ARG A 80 -1.38 -8.78 -11.10
N ARG A 81 -2.64 -8.38 -10.91
CA ARG A 81 -3.10 -6.98 -10.98
C ARG A 81 -2.47 -6.21 -9.84
N LEU A 82 -1.45 -5.40 -10.14
CA LEU A 82 -0.79 -4.58 -9.13
C LEU A 82 -1.51 -3.25 -8.97
N ILE A 83 -1.91 -2.93 -7.75
CA ILE A 83 -2.41 -1.62 -7.36
C ILE A 83 -1.52 -1.09 -6.23
N THR A 84 -1.02 0.12 -6.37
CA THR A 84 -0.17 0.76 -5.36
C THR A 84 -0.82 1.99 -4.77
N ARG A 85 -0.58 2.21 -3.47
CA ARG A 85 -1.00 3.43 -2.79
C ARG A 85 -0.08 4.58 -3.20
N ILE A 86 -0.64 5.64 -3.77
CA ILE A 86 0.12 6.81 -4.25
C ILE A 86 0.17 7.91 -3.19
N THR A 87 -0.97 8.23 -2.57
CA THR A 87 -1.04 9.27 -1.54
C THR A 87 -1.16 8.68 -0.15
N THR A 88 -0.56 9.37 0.82
CA THR A 88 -0.74 9.10 2.25
C THR A 88 -1.82 9.98 2.88
N ASP A 89 -2.32 10.97 2.15
CA ASP A 89 -3.40 11.85 2.60
C ASP A 89 -4.70 11.09 2.86
N SER A 90 -5.60 11.68 3.64
CA SER A 90 -6.90 11.10 3.94
C SER A 90 -7.98 11.63 2.97
N PRO A 91 -8.62 10.77 2.14
CA PRO A 91 -8.44 9.33 2.05
C PRO A 91 -7.26 8.93 1.14
N PRO A 92 -6.58 7.80 1.41
CA PRO A 92 -5.46 7.36 0.60
C PRO A 92 -5.94 6.95 -0.80
N LEU A 93 -5.24 7.44 -1.81
CA LEU A 93 -5.52 7.16 -3.21
C LEU A 93 -4.62 6.03 -3.73
N TRP A 94 -5.21 5.19 -4.56
CA TRP A 94 -4.63 3.98 -5.12
C TRP A 94 -4.69 4.02 -6.63
N GLN A 95 -3.63 3.56 -7.28
CA GLN A 95 -3.52 3.53 -8.73
C GLN A 95 -3.20 2.11 -9.20
N TYR A 96 -3.90 1.68 -10.25
CA TYR A 96 -3.59 0.44 -10.95
C TYR A 96 -2.32 0.63 -11.79
N GLN A 97 -1.33 -0.22 -11.56
CA GLN A 97 -0.01 -0.09 -12.18
C GLN A 97 0.15 -0.98 -13.43
N GLY A 98 -0.72 -2.00 -13.60
CA GLY A 98 -0.65 -2.99 -14.67
C GLY A 98 -0.69 -4.44 -14.18
N GLN A 99 -0.45 -5.37 -15.11
CA GLN A 99 -0.30 -6.81 -14.87
C GLN A 99 1.17 -7.13 -14.63
N TYR A 100 1.53 -7.55 -13.42
CA TYR A 100 2.92 -7.78 -13.05
C TYR A 100 3.20 -9.25 -12.86
N ARG A 101 4.24 -9.74 -13.54
CA ARG A 101 4.84 -11.01 -13.21
C ARG A 101 5.76 -10.83 -12.00
N ILE A 102 5.52 -11.62 -10.97
CA ILE A 102 6.34 -11.66 -9.77
C ILE A 102 7.35 -12.79 -9.96
N LYS A 103 8.64 -12.51 -9.85
CA LYS A 103 9.70 -13.54 -9.91
C LYS A 103 10.59 -13.44 -8.70
N ARG A 104 10.94 -14.58 -8.13
CA ARG A 104 11.84 -14.66 -7.00
C ARG A 104 13.23 -14.16 -7.38
N ALA A 105 13.81 -13.36 -6.49
CA ALA A 105 15.19 -12.88 -6.56
C ALA A 105 15.98 -13.42 -5.34
N PRO A 106 17.31 -13.28 -5.34
CA PRO A 106 18.09 -13.50 -4.13
C PRO A 106 17.58 -12.62 -2.99
N SER A 107 17.45 -13.19 -1.80
CA SER A 107 17.07 -12.46 -0.59
C SER A 107 18.08 -11.35 -0.30
N LEU A 108 17.60 -10.30 0.37
CA LEU A 108 18.40 -9.14 0.73
C LEU A 108 19.63 -9.57 1.54
N THR A 109 20.81 -9.16 1.08
CA THR A 109 22.06 -9.40 1.78
C THR A 109 22.18 -8.47 3.00
N VAL A 110 23.07 -8.82 3.94
CA VAL A 110 23.40 -7.95 5.08
C VAL A 110 23.89 -6.57 4.61
N GLY A 111 24.70 -6.54 3.54
CA GLY A 111 25.21 -5.29 2.97
C GLY A 111 24.11 -4.42 2.37
N GLU A 112 23.16 -5.01 1.64
CA GLU A 112 22.03 -4.28 1.07
C GLU A 112 21.04 -3.80 2.14
N TRP A 113 20.83 -4.60 3.20
CA TRP A 113 20.06 -4.17 4.37
C TRP A 113 20.74 -3.01 5.10
N ALA A 114 22.05 -3.07 5.31
CA ALA A 114 22.81 -2.00 5.95
C ALA A 114 22.77 -0.68 5.18
N LYS A 115 22.63 -0.74 3.84
CA LYS A 115 22.45 0.44 2.97
C LYS A 115 21.06 1.09 3.08
N GLN A 116 20.07 0.41 3.67
CA GLN A 116 18.75 0.98 3.88
C GLN A 116 18.78 2.07 4.95
N SER A 117 17.94 3.09 4.80
CA SER A 117 17.82 4.17 5.79
C SER A 117 17.43 3.61 7.16
N VAL A 118 17.88 4.28 8.22
CA VAL A 118 17.54 3.90 9.60
C VAL A 118 16.02 3.90 9.80
N ALA A 119 15.32 4.86 9.20
CA ALA A 119 13.87 4.96 9.22
C ALA A 119 13.20 3.71 8.61
N LEU A 120 13.61 3.27 7.42
CA LEU A 120 13.04 2.10 6.77
C LEU A 120 13.28 0.82 7.58
N ARG A 121 14.50 0.66 8.13
CA ARG A 121 14.82 -0.50 9.00
C ARG A 121 13.93 -0.54 10.25
N ARG A 122 13.72 0.61 10.90
CA ARG A 122 12.78 0.75 12.03
C ARG A 122 11.35 0.40 11.62
N ILE A 123 10.86 0.93 10.49
CA ILE A 123 9.52 0.62 9.99
C ILE A 123 9.34 -0.88 9.78
N TRP A 124 10.29 -1.55 9.14
CA TRP A 124 10.22 -3.01 8.93
C TRP A 124 10.19 -3.79 10.23
N ALA A 125 11.12 -3.52 11.15
CA ALA A 125 11.15 -4.19 12.44
C ALA A 125 9.85 -4.00 13.24
N LYS A 126 9.33 -2.76 13.27
CA LYS A 126 8.04 -2.43 13.85
C LYS A 126 6.90 -3.21 13.21
N ARG A 127 6.83 -3.23 11.89
CA ARG A 127 5.77 -3.94 11.13
C ARG A 127 5.79 -5.44 11.40
N ILE A 128 6.98 -6.03 11.50
CA ILE A 128 7.14 -7.45 11.85
C ILE A 128 6.63 -7.72 13.27
N CYS A 129 6.90 -6.83 14.23
CA CYS A 129 6.39 -6.96 15.60
C CYS A 129 4.88 -6.75 15.72
N ASP A 130 4.32 -5.78 15.01
CA ASP A 130 2.91 -5.38 15.12
C ASP A 130 1.95 -6.26 14.29
N SER A 131 2.47 -7.04 13.33
CA SER A 131 1.63 -7.76 12.37
C SER A 131 1.66 -9.27 12.59
N LYS A 132 0.51 -9.92 12.43
CA LYS A 132 0.39 -11.39 12.53
C LYS A 132 1.28 -12.13 11.52
N TRP A 133 1.45 -11.57 10.33
CA TRP A 133 2.35 -12.14 9.32
C TRP A 133 3.81 -12.14 9.78
N GLY A 134 4.20 -11.30 10.74
CA GLY A 134 5.55 -11.28 11.32
C GLY A 134 5.82 -12.38 12.36
N ASN A 135 4.79 -13.08 12.82
CA ASN A 135 4.90 -14.08 13.89
C ASN A 135 5.89 -15.21 13.58
N PRO A 136 5.94 -15.79 12.36
CA PRO A 136 6.90 -16.84 12.04
C PRO A 136 8.36 -16.40 12.21
N MET A 137 8.72 -15.21 11.73
CA MET A 137 10.06 -14.64 11.90
C MET A 137 10.39 -14.43 13.38
N ARG A 138 9.46 -13.86 14.15
CA ARG A 138 9.65 -13.66 15.59
C ARG A 138 9.79 -14.99 16.34
N ALA A 139 9.06 -16.02 15.93
CA ALA A 139 9.19 -17.35 16.52
C ALA A 139 10.58 -17.97 16.24
N ARG A 140 11.13 -17.80 15.03
CA ARG A 140 12.52 -18.22 14.71
C ARG A 140 13.55 -17.48 15.55
N ILE A 141 13.39 -16.16 15.72
CA ILE A 141 14.26 -15.35 16.58
C ILE A 141 14.18 -15.83 18.04
N TYR A 142 12.97 -16.08 18.56
CA TYR A 142 12.76 -16.61 19.90
C TYR A 142 13.44 -17.99 20.08
N ALA A 143 13.23 -18.91 19.14
CA ALA A 143 13.84 -20.24 19.17
C ALA A 143 15.37 -20.15 19.27
N ARG A 144 16.01 -19.30 18.43
CA ARG A 144 17.47 -19.10 18.48
C ARG A 144 17.95 -18.51 19.80
N ARG A 145 17.23 -17.54 20.37
CA ARG A 145 17.55 -16.97 21.69
C ARG A 145 17.55 -18.03 22.79
N HIS A 146 16.64 -19.00 22.69
CA HIS A 146 16.49 -20.08 23.66
C HIS A 146 17.21 -21.38 23.24
N GLN A 147 18.27 -21.26 22.44
CA GLN A 147 19.18 -22.37 22.10
C GLN A 147 18.48 -23.57 21.44
N LEU A 148 17.43 -23.30 20.65
CA LEU A 148 16.82 -24.26 19.73
C LEU A 148 17.37 -24.01 18.32
N PRO A 149 18.53 -24.61 17.96
CA PRO A 149 19.06 -24.49 16.60
C PRO A 149 18.14 -25.23 15.63
N ASN A 150 17.80 -24.59 14.51
CA ASN A 150 16.95 -25.16 13.45
C ASN A 150 15.60 -25.71 13.94
N PRO A 151 14.73 -24.85 14.52
CA PRO A 151 13.44 -25.28 15.02
C PRO A 151 12.58 -25.88 13.90
N THR A 152 11.94 -27.01 14.19
CA THR A 152 10.96 -27.65 13.30
C THR A 152 9.70 -26.81 13.16
N SER A 153 8.92 -27.03 12.10
CA SER A 153 7.63 -26.34 11.91
C SER A 153 6.67 -26.54 13.09
N ARG A 154 6.72 -27.71 13.75
CA ARG A 154 5.90 -28.00 14.94
C ARG A 154 6.33 -27.16 16.15
N GLU A 155 7.62 -26.99 16.37
CA GLU A 155 8.15 -26.17 17.46
C GLU A 155 7.85 -24.68 17.24
N LEU A 156 7.99 -24.20 16.00
CA LEU A 156 7.60 -22.83 15.65
C LEU A 156 6.10 -22.61 15.88
N ALA A 157 5.26 -23.57 15.49
CA ALA A 157 3.82 -23.51 15.74
C ALA A 157 3.50 -23.47 17.26
N ASP A 158 4.20 -24.25 18.09
CA ASP A 158 4.05 -24.21 19.55
C ASP A 158 4.47 -22.85 20.15
N ILE A 159 5.59 -22.29 19.70
CA ILE A 159 6.06 -20.95 20.12
C ILE A 159 5.02 -19.87 19.76
N ILE A 160 4.40 -19.98 18.58
CA ILE A 160 3.34 -19.06 18.14
C ILE A 160 2.07 -19.26 18.98
N ALA A 161 1.60 -20.49 19.14
CA ALA A 161 0.39 -20.83 19.90
C ALA A 161 0.49 -20.39 21.37
N ARG A 162 1.67 -20.55 21.98
CA ARG A 162 1.96 -20.11 23.36
C ARG A 162 2.33 -18.63 23.46
N LYS A 163 2.27 -17.87 22.36
CA LYS A 163 2.60 -16.44 22.31
C LYS A 163 4.00 -16.06 22.81
N ARG A 164 4.93 -17.01 22.84
CA ARG A 164 6.30 -16.77 23.32
C ARG A 164 7.08 -15.78 22.45
N HIS A 165 6.77 -15.77 21.16
CA HIS A 165 7.27 -14.81 20.18
C HIS A 165 6.92 -13.34 20.50
N GLU A 166 5.91 -13.07 21.34
CA GLU A 166 5.53 -11.70 21.72
C GLU A 166 6.63 -10.98 22.53
N SER A 167 7.54 -11.74 23.16
CA SER A 167 8.72 -11.21 23.87
C SER A 167 9.82 -10.65 22.95
N ILE A 168 9.73 -10.88 21.64
CA ILE A 168 10.70 -10.35 20.66
C ILE A 168 10.36 -8.90 20.34
N LEU A 169 11.34 -8.02 20.55
CA LEU A 169 11.26 -6.57 20.36
C LEU A 169 11.74 -6.15 18.96
N GLU A 170 11.45 -4.91 18.57
CA GLU A 170 11.90 -4.34 17.29
C GLU A 170 13.43 -4.30 17.17
N THR A 171 14.14 -4.07 18.28
CA THR A 171 15.60 -4.09 18.35
C THR A 171 16.17 -5.48 18.03
N ASP A 172 15.49 -6.53 18.49
CA ASP A 172 15.88 -7.92 18.24
C ASP A 172 15.73 -8.26 16.77
N VAL A 173 14.60 -7.89 16.16
CA VAL A 173 14.36 -8.08 14.73
C VAL A 173 15.43 -7.36 13.90
N ASN A 174 15.69 -6.09 14.20
CA ASN A 174 16.73 -5.32 13.53
C ASN A 174 18.12 -5.94 13.67
N GLN A 175 18.49 -6.41 14.87
CA GLN A 175 19.77 -7.06 15.10
C GLN A 175 19.89 -8.33 14.25
N GLN A 176 18.86 -9.17 14.22
CA GLN A 176 18.86 -10.44 13.51
C GLN A 176 18.93 -10.28 11.99
N LEU A 177 18.26 -9.26 11.43
CA LEU A 177 18.41 -8.88 10.02
C LEU A 177 19.82 -8.31 9.74
N SER A 178 20.35 -7.50 10.66
CA SER A 178 21.67 -6.87 10.50
C SER A 178 22.85 -7.83 10.63
N CYS A 179 22.71 -8.93 11.37
CA CYS A 179 23.72 -10.00 11.40
C CYS A 179 23.49 -11.11 10.37
N GLY A 180 22.39 -11.03 9.60
CA GLY A 180 22.05 -12.00 8.54
C GLY A 180 21.47 -13.32 9.04
N ALA A 181 21.12 -13.41 10.34
CA ALA A 181 20.45 -14.57 10.90
C ALA A 181 18.99 -14.67 10.42
N GLU A 182 18.32 -13.53 10.24
CA GLU A 182 17.11 -13.42 9.41
C GLU A 182 17.44 -12.74 8.09
N LYS A 183 16.61 -13.01 7.07
CA LYS A 183 16.70 -12.37 5.75
C LYS A 183 15.31 -11.97 5.28
N LEU A 184 15.25 -10.96 4.43
CA LEU A 184 14.03 -10.60 3.72
C LEU A 184 14.09 -11.21 2.32
N ALA A 185 13.08 -11.99 1.95
CA ALA A 185 12.92 -12.46 0.58
C ALA A 185 12.56 -11.27 -0.33
N VAL A 186 13.07 -11.32 -1.56
CA VAL A 186 12.90 -10.27 -2.56
C VAL A 186 12.33 -10.89 -3.82
N TYR A 187 11.40 -10.19 -4.44
CA TYR A 187 10.81 -10.56 -5.72
C TYR A 187 10.94 -9.38 -6.68
N THR A 188 11.40 -9.65 -7.90
CA THR A 188 11.31 -8.69 -9.01
C THR A 188 9.89 -8.66 -9.54
N MET A 189 9.43 -7.48 -9.91
CA MET A 189 8.13 -7.26 -10.53
C MET A 189 8.33 -6.66 -11.92
N GLU A 190 7.89 -7.40 -12.93
CA GLU A 190 7.97 -7.02 -14.34
C GLU A 190 6.56 -6.78 -14.88
N CYS A 191 6.31 -5.61 -15.47
CA CYS A 191 5.02 -5.34 -16.10
C CYS A 191 4.88 -6.11 -17.42
N MET A 192 3.89 -6.99 -17.47
CA MET A 192 3.55 -7.83 -18.63
C MET A 192 2.52 -7.20 -19.56
N GLY A 193 1.80 -6.18 -19.08
CA GLY A 193 0.76 -5.50 -19.86
C GLY A 193 -0.14 -4.65 -18.97
N TYR A 194 -1.13 -4.02 -19.58
CA TYR A 194 -2.08 -3.16 -18.89
C TYR A 194 -3.50 -3.52 -19.32
N ASP A 195 -4.34 -3.87 -18.34
CA ASP A 195 -5.75 -4.24 -18.58
C ASP A 195 -6.61 -2.97 -18.64
N ILE A 196 -6.82 -2.47 -19.87
CA ILE A 196 -7.56 -1.23 -20.12
C ILE A 196 -9.03 -1.36 -19.69
N THR A 197 -9.65 -2.51 -19.94
CA THR A 197 -11.04 -2.78 -19.58
C THR A 197 -11.23 -2.77 -18.06
N PHE A 198 -10.29 -3.37 -17.32
CA PHE A 198 -10.29 -3.30 -15.87
C PHE A 198 -10.11 -1.87 -15.36
N GLN A 199 -9.19 -1.08 -15.95
CA GLN A 199 -8.99 0.31 -15.56
C GLN A 199 -10.26 1.15 -15.78
N GLN A 200 -10.92 1.03 -16.93
CA GLN A 200 -12.20 1.68 -17.20
C GLN A 200 -13.25 1.30 -16.17
N ALA A 201 -13.37 0.00 -15.84
CA ALA A 201 -14.32 -0.47 -14.84
C ALA A 201 -14.05 0.06 -13.41
N ILE A 202 -12.80 0.39 -13.08
CA ILE A 202 -12.45 1.08 -11.83
C ILE A 202 -12.84 2.56 -11.90
N VAL A 203 -12.57 3.22 -13.02
CA VAL A 203 -12.87 4.65 -13.22
C VAL A 203 -14.37 4.89 -13.14
N ASP A 204 -15.16 4.10 -13.87
CA ASP A 204 -16.63 4.20 -13.90
C ASP A 204 -17.23 4.00 -12.50
N GLU A 205 -16.72 3.02 -11.75
CA GLU A 205 -17.12 2.78 -10.36
C GLU A 205 -16.87 3.98 -9.46
N PHE A 206 -15.68 4.55 -9.59
CA PHE A 206 -15.27 5.66 -8.76
C PHE A 206 -16.11 6.90 -9.08
N ALA A 207 -16.40 7.16 -10.35
CA ALA A 207 -17.31 8.21 -10.77
C ALA A 207 -18.73 7.98 -10.22
N ASN A 208 -19.31 6.79 -10.41
CA ASN A 208 -20.66 6.46 -9.94
C ASN A 208 -20.80 6.63 -8.43
N ARG A 209 -19.81 6.19 -7.64
CA ARG A 209 -19.83 6.38 -6.19
C ARG A 209 -19.80 7.84 -5.77
N ARG A 210 -19.03 8.68 -6.46
CA ARG A 210 -18.98 10.11 -6.17
C ARG A 210 -20.33 10.78 -6.43
N THR A 211 -21.01 10.40 -7.51
CA THR A 211 -22.35 10.90 -7.83
C THR A 211 -23.35 10.48 -6.77
N ASN A 212 -23.41 9.19 -6.42
CA ASN A 212 -24.33 8.68 -5.41
C ASN A 212 -24.13 9.33 -4.04
N LEU A 213 -22.87 9.58 -3.65
CA LEU A 213 -22.54 10.26 -2.39
C LEU A 213 -22.95 11.75 -2.40
N ALA A 214 -22.89 12.41 -3.55
CA ALA A 214 -23.33 13.79 -3.68
C ALA A 214 -24.87 13.89 -3.57
N GLU A 215 -25.59 12.99 -4.25
CA GLU A 215 -27.05 12.91 -4.21
C GLU A 215 -27.57 12.60 -2.80
N ALA A 216 -26.96 11.63 -2.10
CA ALA A 216 -27.33 11.28 -0.73
C ALA A 216 -27.19 12.48 0.24
N LYS A 217 -26.15 13.30 0.07
CA LYS A 217 -25.95 14.51 0.90
C LYS A 217 -26.99 15.59 0.65
N VAL A 218 -27.43 15.74 -0.60
CA VAL A 218 -28.50 16.69 -0.96
C VAL A 218 -29.84 16.25 -0.38
N GLY A 219 -30.14 14.94 -0.42
CA GLY A 219 -31.35 14.38 0.20
C GLY A 219 -31.41 14.65 1.70
N ILE A 220 -30.35 14.32 2.45
CA ILE A 220 -30.27 14.55 3.90
C ILE A 220 -30.44 16.04 4.24
N LYS A 221 -29.85 16.95 3.45
CA LYS A 221 -29.99 18.39 3.70
C LYS A 221 -31.44 18.86 3.52
N ARG A 222 -32.16 18.34 2.52
CA ARG A 222 -33.58 18.69 2.30
C ARG A 222 -34.48 18.19 3.43
N GLU A 223 -34.27 16.97 3.92
CA GLU A 223 -35.05 16.42 5.04
C GLU A 223 -34.85 17.23 6.33
N VAL A 224 -33.60 17.66 6.61
CA VAL A 224 -33.31 18.51 7.78
C VAL A 224 -33.92 19.91 7.64
N GLU A 225 -33.97 20.47 6.43
CA GLU A 225 -34.62 21.76 6.18
C GLU A 225 -36.14 21.65 6.27
N GLU A 226 -36.76 20.58 5.76
CA GLU A 226 -38.21 20.36 5.86
C GLU A 226 -38.68 20.09 7.30
N GLU A 227 -37.93 19.32 8.11
CA GLU A 227 -38.25 19.14 9.54
C GLU A 227 -38.07 20.43 10.37
N SER A 228 -37.28 21.40 9.89
CA SER A 228 -37.05 22.66 10.60
C SER A 228 -38.12 23.73 10.39
N VAL A 229 -39.02 23.54 9.41
CA VAL A 229 -40.06 24.53 9.08
C VAL A 229 -41.36 24.30 9.86
N ASP A 230 -41.61 23.10 10.40
CA ASP A 230 -42.89 22.74 11.04
C ASP A 230 -42.90 22.85 12.59
N GLY A 231 -42.01 23.69 13.16
CA GLY A 231 -41.75 23.70 14.60
C GLY A 231 -41.47 25.06 15.26
N GLN A 232 -42.29 26.10 15.01
CA GLN A 232 -42.54 27.10 16.06
C GLN A 232 -43.53 26.44 17.05
N VAL A 233 -43.25 26.18 18.33
CA VAL A 233 -42.89 27.08 19.42
C VAL A 233 -42.45 26.21 20.61
N ALA A 234 -41.21 26.33 21.11
CA ALA A 234 -40.91 26.04 22.52
C ALA A 234 -39.57 26.65 22.94
N LYS A 235 -39.64 27.76 23.68
CA LYS A 235 -38.54 28.32 24.48
C LYS A 235 -37.95 27.24 25.40
N ARG A 236 -36.68 26.87 25.27
CA ARG A 236 -35.95 26.28 26.41
C ARG A 236 -34.43 26.42 26.35
N ARG A 237 -33.96 27.25 27.29
CA ARG A 237 -32.71 27.21 28.08
C ARG A 237 -31.39 26.88 27.36
N LYS A 238 -30.55 27.93 27.27
CA LYS A 238 -29.08 27.89 27.33
C LYS A 238 -28.60 26.78 28.29
N LYS A 239 -27.96 25.75 27.74
CA LYS A 239 -27.01 24.91 28.47
C LYS A 239 -25.75 24.79 27.62
N THR A 240 -24.75 25.54 28.01
CA THR A 240 -23.36 25.42 27.56
C THR A 240 -22.86 24.01 27.87
N GLY A 241 -22.61 23.22 26.82
CA GLY A 241 -21.96 21.92 26.88
C GLY A 241 -21.62 21.52 25.46
N GLY A 242 -20.33 21.63 25.10
CA GLY A 242 -19.82 21.42 23.75
C GLY A 242 -20.27 20.09 23.16
N ILE A 243 -21.08 20.18 22.11
CA ILE A 243 -21.47 19.06 21.26
C ILE A 243 -20.36 18.93 20.21
N MET A 244 -19.34 18.13 20.54
CA MET A 244 -18.53 17.48 19.51
C MET A 244 -19.45 16.53 18.73
N GLY A 245 -19.49 16.71 17.41
CA GLY A 245 -20.44 16.11 16.48
C GLY A 245 -20.61 14.60 16.61
N LYS A 246 -21.86 14.16 16.59
CA LYS A 246 -22.28 12.75 16.52
C LYS A 246 -22.23 12.17 15.09
N GLU A 247 -21.86 12.97 14.09
CA GLU A 247 -21.89 12.58 12.67
C GLU A 247 -20.80 11.57 12.28
N ASP A 248 -19.72 11.44 13.05
CA ASP A 248 -18.63 10.50 12.74
C ASP A 248 -18.84 9.10 13.37
N ARG A 249 -19.99 8.85 14.01
CA ARG A 249 -20.22 7.64 14.83
C ARG A 249 -21.13 6.58 14.23
N LEU A 250 -21.92 6.91 13.20
CA LEU A 250 -22.93 5.98 12.67
C LEU A 250 -22.43 5.06 11.55
N TYR A 251 -21.33 5.40 10.87
CA TYR A 251 -20.71 4.51 9.85
C TYR A 251 -19.43 3.78 10.32
N LYS A 252 -18.95 4.05 11.54
CA LYS A 252 -17.74 3.41 12.10
C LYS A 252 -17.99 2.11 12.88
N LYS A 253 -19.25 1.73 13.13
CA LYS A 253 -19.56 0.73 14.16
C LYS A 253 -19.66 -0.73 13.68
N GLU A 254 -19.67 -1.00 12.37
CA GLU A 254 -19.86 -2.37 11.86
C GLU A 254 -18.76 -2.89 10.89
N ALA A 255 -17.69 -2.13 10.63
CA ALA A 255 -16.59 -2.62 9.77
C ALA A 255 -15.15 -2.38 10.29
N TYR A 256 -14.94 -1.68 11.41
CA TYR A 256 -13.59 -1.35 11.89
C TYR A 256 -13.41 -1.67 13.38
N GLY A 257 -13.04 -2.91 13.65
CA GLY A 257 -12.45 -3.29 14.94
C GLY A 257 -11.12 -2.55 15.11
N LYS A 258 -11.12 -1.53 15.99
CA LYS A 258 -9.97 -0.90 16.66
C LYS A 258 -8.59 -1.41 16.23
N SER A 259 -8.10 -0.95 15.08
CA SER A 259 -6.66 -0.89 14.79
C SER A 259 -6.29 0.21 13.78
N ASP A 260 -7.16 1.19 13.55
CA ASP A 260 -6.80 2.43 12.83
C ASP A 260 -6.01 3.38 13.75
N MET A 261 -4.96 2.83 14.36
CA MET A 261 -3.82 3.59 14.88
C MET A 261 -2.72 3.57 13.79
N PHE A 262 -3.14 3.75 12.53
CA PHE A 262 -2.29 4.00 11.37
C PHE A 262 -2.54 5.46 10.99
N ASP A 263 -1.47 6.23 10.75
CA ASP A 263 -1.48 7.67 10.40
C ASP A 263 -1.61 8.69 11.54
N ARG A 264 -0.94 8.44 12.67
CA ARG A 264 -0.30 9.52 13.43
C ARG A 264 1.20 9.28 13.55
N PHE A 265 1.89 9.32 12.42
CA PHE A 265 3.30 9.64 12.42
C PHE A 265 3.38 11.17 12.36
N SER A 266 3.58 11.79 13.53
CA SER A 266 4.03 13.17 13.60
C SER A 266 5.44 13.17 13.04
N ASP A 267 5.68 13.92 11.97
CA ASP A 267 6.97 14.12 11.33
C ASP A 267 8.00 14.62 12.35
N GLY A 268 8.73 13.67 12.94
CA GLY A 268 10.00 13.94 13.58
C GLY A 268 11.04 14.05 12.48
N GLU A 269 11.27 15.29 12.04
CA GLU A 269 12.45 15.75 11.29
C GLU A 269 12.78 14.89 10.06
N ALA A 270 12.12 15.22 8.94
CA ALA A 270 12.41 14.65 7.64
C ALA A 270 13.85 14.98 7.22
N ASP A 271 14.70 13.94 7.11
CA ASP A 271 15.85 13.97 6.21
C ASP A 271 15.34 14.42 4.84
N GLN A 272 15.90 15.53 4.32
CA GLN A 272 15.46 16.10 3.05
C GLN A 272 15.52 15.04 1.93
N PRO A 273 14.52 14.99 1.03
CA PRO A 273 14.57 14.09 -0.10
C PRO A 273 15.82 14.38 -0.92
N ILE A 274 16.70 13.37 -1.05
CA ILE A 274 17.85 13.41 -1.96
C ILE A 274 17.28 13.54 -3.38
N TYR A 275 17.32 14.75 -3.91
CA TYR A 275 16.99 15.05 -5.29
C TYR A 275 17.98 14.31 -6.20
N ILE A 276 17.50 13.28 -6.89
CA ILE A 276 18.25 12.61 -7.96
C ILE A 276 17.94 13.38 -9.25
N PRO A 277 18.87 14.18 -9.80
CA PRO A 277 18.63 14.91 -11.03
C PRO A 277 18.34 13.93 -12.17
N ARG A 278 17.14 14.03 -12.75
CA ARG A 278 16.83 13.33 -14.00
C ARG A 278 17.52 14.08 -15.13
N GLY A 279 18.52 13.44 -15.74
CA GLY A 279 19.24 13.98 -16.89
C GLY A 279 18.27 14.40 -17.98
N THR A 280 18.30 15.69 -18.32
CA THR A 280 17.58 16.22 -19.48
C THR A 280 18.28 15.70 -20.74
N ARG A 281 17.53 15.01 -21.59
CA ARG A 281 17.98 14.60 -22.93
C ARG A 281 18.45 15.83 -23.69
N SER A 282 19.76 15.93 -23.92
CA SER A 282 20.38 16.91 -24.82
C SER A 282 19.88 16.65 -26.24
N ARG A 283 19.33 17.69 -26.89
CA ARG A 283 19.00 17.66 -28.31
C ARG A 283 20.29 17.65 -29.15
N PRO A 284 20.34 16.93 -30.28
CA PRO A 284 21.46 17.05 -31.22
C PRO A 284 21.41 18.42 -31.90
N GLY A 285 22.47 19.20 -31.73
CA GLY A 285 22.68 20.45 -32.46
C GLY A 285 23.03 20.17 -33.92
N ALA A 286 22.30 20.81 -34.82
CA ALA A 286 22.59 20.83 -36.24
C ALA A 286 23.93 21.55 -36.50
N SER A 287 24.91 20.83 -37.05
CA SER A 287 26.15 21.44 -37.55
C SER A 287 25.88 22.12 -38.89
N SER A 288 25.83 23.45 -38.86
CA SER A 288 25.75 24.30 -40.04
C SER A 288 27.09 24.33 -40.78
N SER A 289 27.00 24.12 -42.09
CA SER A 289 27.95 24.47 -43.14
C SER A 289 28.69 25.79 -42.91
N ARG A 290 30.01 25.78 -43.10
CA ARG A 290 30.73 26.98 -43.56
C ARG A 290 31.87 26.61 -44.51
N LEU A 291 31.64 26.95 -45.77
CA LEU A 291 32.61 27.19 -46.82
C LEU A 291 33.67 28.20 -46.35
N LEU A 292 34.93 27.96 -46.70
CA LEU A 292 35.94 29.00 -46.88
C LEU A 292 36.74 28.69 -48.14
N SER A 293 36.55 29.59 -49.10
CA SER A 293 37.33 29.78 -50.33
C SER A 293 38.23 31.00 -50.14
N GLN A 294 39.27 31.11 -50.98
CA GLN A 294 40.22 32.23 -51.22
C GLN A 294 41.49 32.19 -50.35
N GLU A 295 42.64 31.82 -50.92
CA GLU A 295 43.55 32.58 -51.82
C GLU A 295 44.39 33.64 -51.08
N LEU A 296 45.66 33.29 -50.82
CA LEU A 296 46.89 33.96 -51.27
C LEU A 296 48.09 33.07 -50.98
#